data_AF-A0ABD5V962-F1
#
_entry.id   AF-A0ABD5V962-F1
#
_cell.length_a   1.000
_cell.length_b   1.000
_cell.length_c   1.000
_cell.angle_alpha   90.00
_cell.angle_beta   90.00
_cell.angle_gamma   90.00
#
_symmetry.space_group_name_H-M   'P 1'
#
loop_
_entity.id
_entity.type
_entity.pdbx_description
1 polymer ?
#
loop_
_entity_poly.entity_id
_entity_poly.type
_entity_poly.pdbx_seq_one_letter_code
_entity_poly.pdbx_strand_id
1 'polypeptide(L)'
;MYALGHLGLVLLAFAPIARHLRRTNRTPLAAAGTIQVAALSTIPDADLLLASVSHRGVTHTVWFALAVGSGLATLAALRALRRPPAPGRRRWTAGLASGLIGAFAVLAHLVGDVITPMGITPLAPVVDAHYSLAVVNAADPSANNALFALGVLATTSTWIAGRVRVPRARPTPRTVLAWLARIDRRPWRTPTTHRDDRTAGQSTRGALDENAPR
;
A
#
# COMPACT_ATOMS: atom_id res chain seq x y z
N MET A 1 22.51 3.62 -3.51
CA MET A 1 22.57 4.97 -2.86
C MET A 1 23.29 4.82 -1.52
N TYR A 2 23.46 5.89 -0.73
CA TYR A 2 23.92 5.72 0.65
C TYR A 2 22.77 5.40 1.60
N ALA A 3 23.11 4.95 2.81
CA ALA A 3 22.18 4.47 3.83
C ALA A 3 21.00 5.44 4.10
N LEU A 4 21.27 6.74 4.20
CA LEU A 4 20.23 7.75 4.42
C LEU A 4 19.23 7.82 3.27
N GLY A 5 19.71 7.72 2.03
CA GLY A 5 18.85 7.71 0.86
C GLY A 5 17.95 6.48 0.82
N HIS A 6 18.49 5.28 1.09
CA HIS A 6 17.69 4.05 1.15
C HIS A 6 16.68 4.09 2.30
N LEU A 7 17.08 4.53 3.49
CA LEU A 7 16.18 4.72 4.63
C LEU A 7 15.01 5.67 4.27
N GLY A 8 15.33 6.81 3.66
CA GLY A 8 14.34 7.77 3.17
C GLY A 8 13.34 7.17 2.19
N LEU A 9 13.86 6.49 1.16
CA LEU A 9 13.03 5.87 0.12
C LEU A 9 12.14 4.76 0.69
N VAL A 10 12.68 3.90 1.56
CA VAL A 10 11.92 2.82 2.20
C VAL A 10 10.81 3.38 3.09
N LEU A 11 11.09 4.44 3.87
CA LEU A 11 10.09 5.14 4.67
C LEU A 11 9.00 5.78 3.80
N LEU A 12 9.42 6.47 2.73
CA LEU A 12 8.52 7.11 1.77
C LEU A 12 7.57 6.09 1.13
N ALA A 13 8.11 4.95 0.69
CA ALA A 13 7.33 3.87 0.09
C ALA A 13 6.38 3.21 1.09
N PHE A 14 6.76 3.08 2.37
CA PHE A 14 5.93 2.46 3.40
C PHE A 14 4.84 3.39 3.97
N ALA A 15 5.04 4.72 3.93
CA ALA A 15 4.11 5.71 4.45
C ALA A 15 2.63 5.50 4.02
N PRO A 16 2.29 5.28 2.74
CA PRO A 16 0.89 5.02 2.34
C PRO A 16 0.31 3.75 2.99
N ILE A 17 1.12 2.70 3.16
CA ILE A 17 0.72 1.45 3.83
C ILE A 17 0.47 1.72 5.32
N ALA A 18 1.40 2.39 6.00
CA ALA A 18 1.26 2.77 7.40
C ALA A 18 -0.01 3.63 7.61
N ARG A 19 -0.31 4.56 6.70
CA ARG A 19 -1.52 5.38 6.73
C ARG A 19 -2.78 4.56 6.57
N HIS A 20 -2.79 3.61 5.63
CA HIS A 20 -3.91 2.68 5.46
C HIS A 20 -4.14 1.81 6.70
N LEU A 21 -3.07 1.28 7.30
CA LEU A 21 -3.14 0.51 8.55
C LEU A 21 -3.72 1.34 9.70
N ARG A 22 -3.30 2.61 9.86
CA ARG A 22 -3.88 3.52 10.86
C ARG A 22 -5.39 3.74 10.63
N ARG A 23 -5.80 4.01 9.38
CA ARG A 23 -7.21 4.23 9.02
C ARG A 23 -8.10 3.01 9.26
N THR A 24 -7.53 1.81 9.22
CA THR A 24 -8.23 0.55 9.46
C THR A 24 -8.10 0.03 10.90
N ASN A 25 -7.72 0.89 11.85
CA ASN A 25 -7.54 0.57 13.27
C ASN A 25 -6.43 -0.48 13.57
N ARG A 26 -5.41 -0.55 12.72
CA ARG A 26 -4.22 -1.41 12.89
C ARG A 26 -2.98 -0.61 13.31
N THR A 27 -3.16 0.41 14.14
CA THR A 27 -2.09 1.33 14.58
C THR A 27 -0.84 0.64 15.15
N PRO A 28 -0.95 -0.41 15.99
CA PRO A 28 0.24 -1.11 16.47
C PRO A 28 1.04 -1.77 15.35
N LEU A 29 0.36 -2.31 14.33
CA LEU A 29 1.02 -2.90 13.17
C LEU A 29 1.66 -1.82 12.28
N ALA A 30 1.02 -0.65 12.15
CA ALA A 30 1.62 0.49 11.46
C ALA A 30 2.92 0.94 12.14
N ALA A 31 2.91 1.10 13.48
CA ALA A 31 4.09 1.50 14.25
C ALA A 31 5.22 0.46 14.16
N ALA A 32 4.90 -0.81 14.45
CA ALA A 32 5.87 -1.90 14.37
C ALA A 32 6.43 -2.05 12.96
N GLY A 33 5.58 -1.92 11.94
CA GLY A 33 6.00 -1.97 10.55
C GLY A 33 6.93 -0.83 10.16
N THR A 34 6.63 0.41 10.56
CA THR A 34 7.51 1.57 10.31
C THR A 34 8.89 1.36 10.94
N ILE A 35 8.94 0.88 12.19
CA ILE A 35 10.21 0.57 12.86
C ILE A 35 10.96 -0.54 12.11
N GLN A 36 10.24 -1.59 11.71
CA GLN A 36 10.82 -2.74 11.03
C GLN A 36 11.41 -2.36 9.66
N VAL A 37 10.68 -1.60 8.82
CA VAL A 37 11.21 -1.18 7.52
C VAL A 37 12.40 -0.23 7.67
N ALA A 38 12.40 0.63 8.69
CA ALA A 38 13.53 1.50 8.97
C ALA A 38 14.78 0.69 9.34
N ALA A 39 14.62 -0.28 10.26
CA ALA A 39 15.71 -1.14 10.71
C ALA A 39 16.28 -2.06 9.60
N LEU A 40 15.46 -2.42 8.62
CA LEU A 40 15.85 -3.30 7.51
C LEU A 40 16.21 -2.55 6.23
N SER A 41 16.14 -1.22 6.22
CA SER A 41 16.26 -0.41 5.01
C SER A 41 17.58 -0.57 4.26
N THR A 42 18.64 -1.00 4.94
CA THR A 42 19.98 -1.23 4.38
C THR A 42 20.47 -2.66 4.58
N ILE A 43 19.56 -3.62 4.84
CA ILE A 43 19.98 -5.01 5.07
C ILE A 43 20.66 -5.66 3.85
N PRO A 44 20.34 -5.35 2.57
CA PRO A 44 21.10 -5.86 1.43
C PRO A 44 22.57 -5.42 1.45
N ASP A 45 22.82 -4.15 1.79
CA ASP A 45 24.18 -3.57 1.88
C ASP A 45 25.01 -4.09 3.04
N ALA A 46 24.48 -4.99 3.87
CA ALA A 46 25.30 -5.74 4.83
C ALA A 46 26.38 -6.59 4.13
N ASP A 47 26.23 -6.84 2.82
CA ASP A 47 27.28 -7.46 1.98
C ASP A 47 28.59 -6.67 1.97
N LEU A 48 28.56 -5.34 2.14
CA LEU A 48 29.75 -4.51 2.25
C LEU A 48 30.62 -4.88 3.47
N LEU A 49 30.05 -5.57 4.46
CA LEU A 49 30.75 -6.05 5.65
C LEU A 49 31.25 -7.49 5.50
N LEU A 50 30.91 -8.17 4.40
CA LEU A 50 31.18 -9.59 4.18
C LEU A 50 32.19 -9.76 3.06
N ALA A 51 33.45 -10.05 3.40
CA ALA A 51 34.54 -10.18 2.43
C ALA A 51 34.28 -11.22 1.32
N SER A 52 33.44 -12.23 1.57
CA SER A 52 33.12 -13.32 0.64
C SER A 52 31.83 -13.10 -0.16
N VAL A 53 31.14 -11.96 0.01
CA VAL A 53 29.89 -11.66 -0.70
C VAL A 53 30.12 -10.47 -1.62
N SER A 54 29.90 -10.66 -2.91
CA SER A 54 29.97 -9.56 -3.89
C SER A 54 28.84 -8.57 -3.62
N HIS A 55 29.19 -7.28 -3.54
CA HIS A 55 28.21 -6.21 -3.46
C HIS A 55 27.30 -6.24 -4.69
N ARG A 56 25.97 -6.15 -4.50
CA ARG A 56 24.94 -6.28 -5.55
C ARG A 56 24.85 -7.66 -6.19
N GLY A 57 25.38 -8.67 -5.51
CA GLY A 57 25.17 -10.07 -5.84
C GLY A 57 23.89 -10.61 -5.21
N VAL A 58 24.00 -11.72 -4.49
CA VAL A 58 22.86 -12.49 -3.95
C VAL A 58 21.95 -11.67 -3.04
N THR A 59 22.48 -10.70 -2.30
CA THR A 59 21.78 -9.79 -1.38
C THR A 59 20.85 -8.80 -2.07
N HIS A 60 21.09 -8.48 -3.34
CA HIS A 60 20.29 -7.52 -4.11
C HIS A 60 19.32 -8.20 -5.08
N THR A 61 18.74 -9.31 -4.64
CA THR A 61 17.80 -10.12 -5.42
C THR A 61 16.42 -10.22 -4.77
N VAL A 62 15.40 -10.54 -5.57
CA VAL A 62 14.06 -10.87 -5.05
C VAL A 62 14.09 -12.12 -4.17
N TRP A 63 15.04 -13.02 -4.41
CA TRP A 63 15.23 -14.23 -3.61
C TRP A 63 15.72 -13.89 -2.20
N PHE A 64 16.63 -12.91 -2.08
CA PHE A 64 17.02 -12.39 -0.77
C PHE A 64 15.86 -11.73 -0.04
N ALA A 65 15.01 -10.98 -0.76
CA ALA A 65 13.78 -10.42 -0.18
C ALA A 65 12.85 -11.53 0.37
N LEU A 66 12.67 -12.61 -0.39
CA LEU A 66 11.90 -13.79 0.04
C LEU A 66 12.55 -14.50 1.23
N ALA A 67 13.88 -14.64 1.26
CA ALA A 67 14.60 -15.26 2.36
C ALA A 67 14.46 -14.45 3.66
N VAL A 68 14.69 -13.13 3.60
CA VAL A 68 14.52 -12.21 4.74
C VAL A 68 13.08 -12.24 5.24
N GLY A 69 12.10 -12.13 4.33
CA GLY A 69 10.69 -12.20 4.68
C GLY A 69 10.30 -13.52 5.33
N SER A 70 10.75 -14.65 4.77
CA SER A 70 10.46 -15.98 5.32
C SER A 70 11.09 -16.19 6.70
N GLY A 71 12.34 -15.74 6.89
CA GLY A 71 13.02 -15.78 8.17
C GLY A 71 12.29 -14.97 9.25
N LEU A 72 11.88 -13.73 8.91
CA LEU A 72 11.12 -12.87 9.81
C LEU A 72 9.72 -13.40 10.13
N ALA A 73 9.04 -14.01 9.13
CA ALA A 73 7.76 -14.65 9.34
C ALA A 73 7.87 -15.83 10.31
N THR A 74 8.86 -16.69 10.09
CA THR A 74 9.15 -17.86 10.94
C THR A 74 9.49 -17.42 12.35
N LEU A 75 10.40 -16.46 12.51
CA LEU A 75 10.82 -15.95 13.82
C LEU A 75 9.66 -15.34 14.60
N ALA A 76 8.80 -14.55 13.95
CA ALA A 76 7.62 -13.98 14.58
C ALA A 76 6.57 -15.05 14.94
N ALA A 77 6.38 -16.06 14.09
CA ALA A 77 5.50 -17.19 14.38
C ALA A 77 5.99 -18.00 15.59
N LEU A 78 7.29 -18.34 15.65
CA LEU A 78 7.90 -19.05 16.78
C LEU A 78 7.77 -18.27 18.09
N ARG A 79 7.97 -16.94 18.07
CA ARG A 79 7.73 -16.08 19.25
C ARG A 79 6.26 -16.07 19.68
N ALA A 80 5.33 -16.13 18.73
CA ALA A 80 3.90 -16.19 19.03
C ALA A 80 3.46 -17.52 19.66
N LEU A 81 4.15 -18.63 19.35
CA LEU A 81 3.90 -19.93 19.97
C LEU A 81 4.25 -19.96 21.46
N ARG A 82 5.22 -19.15 21.89
CA ARG A 82 5.61 -19.00 23.31
C ARG A 82 4.60 -18.22 24.16
N ARG A 83 3.56 -17.66 23.56
CA ARG A 83 2.52 -16.89 24.25
C ARG A 83 1.20 -17.67 24.29
N PRO A 84 0.43 -17.58 25.38
CA PRO A 84 -0.90 -18.19 25.44
C PRO A 84 -1.76 -17.70 24.26
N PRO A 85 -2.57 -18.58 23.65
CA PRO A 85 -3.38 -18.20 22.50
C PRO A 85 -4.38 -17.12 22.91
N ALA A 86 -4.24 -15.92 22.35
CA ALA A 86 -5.21 -14.86 22.57
C ALA A 86 -6.50 -15.18 21.79
N PRO A 87 -7.70 -15.10 22.42
CA PRO A 87 -8.96 -15.28 21.72
C PRO A 87 -9.05 -14.37 20.49
N GLY A 88 -9.39 -14.94 19.33
CA GLY A 88 -9.61 -14.19 18.09
C GLY A 88 -8.36 -13.72 17.33
N ARG A 89 -7.14 -13.97 17.82
CA ARG A 89 -5.89 -13.61 17.11
C ARG A 89 -5.28 -14.85 16.44
N ARG A 90 -5.38 -14.95 15.12
CA ARG A 90 -4.61 -15.96 14.35
C ARG A 90 -3.12 -15.65 14.49
N ARG A 91 -2.37 -16.49 15.24
CA ARG A 91 -0.91 -16.38 15.43
C ARG A 91 -0.15 -16.17 14.12
N TRP A 92 -0.64 -16.81 13.06
CA TRP A 92 -0.13 -16.72 11.70
C TRP A 92 -0.19 -15.32 11.08
N THR A 93 -1.12 -14.45 11.51
CA THR A 93 -1.25 -13.09 10.95
C THR A 93 -0.09 -12.17 11.34
N ALA A 94 0.45 -12.33 12.55
CA ALA A 94 1.61 -11.57 13.01
C ALA A 94 2.90 -12.02 12.30
N GLY A 95 3.07 -13.35 12.13
CA GLY A 95 4.17 -13.92 11.35
C GLY A 95 4.15 -13.43 9.91
N LEU A 96 3.03 -13.64 9.21
CA LEU A 96 2.86 -13.19 7.83
C LEU A 96 3.09 -11.69 7.67
N ALA A 97 2.54 -10.86 8.56
CA ALA A 97 2.74 -9.41 8.50
C ALA A 97 4.22 -9.02 8.65
N SER A 98 4.93 -9.61 9.63
CA SER A 98 6.37 -9.38 9.82
C SER A 98 7.18 -9.77 8.59
N GLY A 99 6.87 -10.92 7.98
CA GLY A 99 7.55 -11.37 6.77
C GLY A 99 7.30 -10.49 5.56
N LEU A 100 6.04 -10.11 5.32
CA LEU A 100 5.68 -9.22 4.21
C LEU A 100 6.31 -7.84 4.35
N ILE A 101 6.35 -7.29 5.57
CA ILE A 101 6.99 -6.00 5.85
C ILE A 101 8.51 -6.09 5.65
N GLY A 102 9.13 -7.19 6.08
CA GLY A 102 10.55 -7.43 5.87
C GLY A 102 10.92 -7.56 4.38
N ALA A 103 10.18 -8.38 3.63
CA ALA A 103 10.35 -8.49 2.18
C ALA A 103 10.13 -7.15 1.48
N PHE A 104 9.10 -6.40 1.90
CA PHE A 104 8.85 -5.04 1.38
C PHE A 104 10.05 -4.11 1.58
N ALA A 105 10.68 -4.12 2.76
CA ALA A 105 11.84 -3.27 3.02
C ALA A 105 13.01 -3.58 2.07
N VAL A 106 13.28 -4.86 1.82
CA VAL A 106 14.30 -5.29 0.85
C VAL A 106 13.90 -4.88 -0.58
N LEU A 107 12.65 -5.13 -1.00
CA LEU A 107 12.21 -4.74 -2.34
C LEU A 107 12.28 -3.22 -2.56
N ALA A 108 11.92 -2.42 -1.56
CA ALA A 108 12.07 -0.97 -1.62
C ALA A 108 13.55 -0.55 -1.69
N HIS A 109 14.46 -1.25 -1.01
CA HIS A 109 15.90 -1.05 -1.18
C HIS A 109 16.34 -1.30 -2.63
N LEU A 110 15.93 -2.42 -3.23
CA LEU A 110 16.22 -2.76 -4.63
C LEU A 110 15.70 -1.69 -5.60
N VAL A 111 14.51 -1.12 -5.36
CA VAL A 111 14.01 0.03 -6.14
C VAL A 111 14.97 1.22 -6.03
N GLY A 112 15.50 1.48 -4.83
CA GLY A 112 16.53 2.47 -4.60
C GLY A 112 17.81 2.22 -5.40
N ASP A 113 18.21 0.98 -5.65
CA ASP A 113 19.36 0.70 -6.50
C ASP A 113 19.06 0.78 -7.98
N VAL A 114 17.85 0.38 -8.41
CA VAL A 114 17.41 0.51 -9.81
C VAL A 114 17.42 1.98 -10.24
N ILE A 115 17.05 2.93 -9.38
CA ILE A 115 17.09 4.36 -9.75
C ILE A 115 18.52 4.92 -9.87
N THR A 116 19.55 4.18 -9.48
CA THR A 116 20.96 4.60 -9.58
C THR A 116 21.65 4.09 -10.84
N PRO A 117 22.69 4.79 -11.35
CA PRO A 117 23.46 4.32 -12.51
C PRO A 117 24.08 2.93 -12.34
N MET A 118 24.45 2.53 -11.12
CA MET A 118 25.08 1.23 -10.86
C MET A 118 24.10 0.06 -11.05
N GLY A 119 22.80 0.26 -10.79
CA GLY A 119 21.75 -0.74 -11.04
C GLY A 119 21.91 -2.07 -10.29
N ILE A 120 21.08 -3.06 -10.62
CA ILE A 120 21.10 -4.42 -10.03
C ILE A 120 20.60 -5.48 -11.02
N THR A 121 20.85 -6.77 -10.73
CA THR A 121 20.29 -7.93 -11.43
C THR A 121 19.31 -8.71 -10.51
N PRO A 122 18.09 -8.19 -10.29
CA PRO A 122 17.22 -8.62 -9.18
C PRO A 122 16.73 -10.06 -9.29
N LEU A 123 16.79 -10.66 -10.47
CA LEU A 123 16.32 -12.03 -10.74
C LEU A 123 17.48 -13.04 -10.85
N ALA A 124 18.74 -12.61 -10.68
CA ALA A 124 19.89 -13.50 -10.69
C ALA A 124 19.76 -14.57 -9.58
N PRO A 125 20.28 -15.80 -9.79
CA PRO A 125 20.98 -16.28 -10.99
C PRO A 125 20.03 -16.84 -12.07
N VAL A 126 18.71 -16.80 -11.84
CA VAL A 126 17.72 -17.39 -12.76
C VAL A 126 17.63 -16.59 -14.06
N VAL A 127 17.66 -15.26 -13.96
CA VAL A 127 17.68 -14.35 -15.10
C VAL A 127 18.75 -13.27 -14.88
N ASP A 128 19.68 -13.15 -15.82
CA ASP A 128 20.80 -12.20 -15.76
C ASP A 128 20.45 -10.84 -16.40
N ALA A 129 19.26 -10.32 -16.09
CA ALA A 129 18.80 -9.03 -16.60
C ALA A 129 19.22 -7.90 -15.65
N HIS A 130 20.04 -6.97 -16.14
CA HIS A 130 20.46 -5.77 -15.40
C HIS A 130 19.43 -4.65 -15.54
N TYR A 131 19.08 -4.01 -14.43
CA TYR A 131 18.13 -2.91 -14.36
C TYR A 131 18.79 -1.68 -13.74
N SER A 132 18.77 -0.58 -14.50
CA SER A 132 19.14 0.76 -14.05
C SER A 132 18.34 1.81 -14.80
N LEU A 133 17.83 2.80 -14.09
CA LEU A 133 17.17 3.98 -14.65
C LEU A 133 18.11 5.20 -14.69
N ALA A 134 19.25 5.14 -13.98
CA ALA A 134 20.24 6.21 -13.91
C ALA A 134 19.67 7.61 -13.57
N VAL A 135 18.62 7.69 -12.74
CA VAL A 135 17.92 8.93 -12.39
C VAL A 135 18.64 9.71 -11.29
N VAL A 136 19.16 9.00 -10.28
CA VAL A 136 19.79 9.61 -9.10
C VAL A 136 21.19 9.05 -8.93
N ASN A 137 22.19 9.93 -8.92
CA ASN A 137 23.55 9.49 -8.61
C ASN A 137 23.64 9.09 -7.12
N ALA A 138 24.12 7.88 -6.86
CA ALA A 138 24.21 7.34 -5.50
C ALA A 138 25.09 8.21 -4.57
N ALA A 139 26.11 8.87 -5.12
CA ALA A 139 27.07 9.67 -4.36
C ALA A 139 26.62 11.12 -4.09
N ASP A 140 25.48 11.56 -4.67
CA ASP A 140 24.97 12.92 -4.46
C ASP A 140 24.38 13.06 -3.02
N PRO A 141 25.02 13.83 -2.12
CA PRO A 141 24.54 13.98 -0.76
C PRO A 141 23.20 14.70 -0.69
N SER A 142 22.92 15.62 -1.62
CA SER A 142 21.67 16.39 -1.67
C SER A 142 20.50 15.48 -1.99
N ALA A 143 20.66 14.56 -2.95
CA ALA A 143 19.64 13.58 -3.29
C ALA A 143 19.35 12.61 -2.13
N ASN A 144 20.40 12.12 -1.45
CA ASN A 144 20.26 11.25 -0.28
C ASN A 144 19.51 11.97 0.86
N ASN A 145 19.88 13.22 1.16
CA ASN A 145 19.25 14.03 2.19
C ASN A 145 17.80 14.40 1.83
N ALA A 146 17.53 14.72 0.56
CA ALA A 146 16.17 15.01 0.08
C ALA A 146 15.26 13.79 0.22
N LEU A 147 15.70 12.61 -0.20
CA LEU A 147 14.92 11.37 -0.04
C LEU A 147 14.71 11.02 1.44
N PHE A 148 15.73 11.21 2.29
CA PHE A 148 15.59 11.05 3.73
C PHE A 148 14.53 12.00 4.31
N ALA A 149 14.64 13.29 4.01
CA ALA A 149 13.69 14.30 4.46
C ALA A 149 12.26 13.99 3.99
N LEU A 150 12.07 13.63 2.72
CA LEU A 150 10.77 13.25 2.16
C LEU A 150 10.19 12.01 2.87
N GLY A 151 11.01 10.99 3.12
CA GLY A 151 10.59 9.79 3.85
C GLY A 151 10.14 10.09 5.28
N VAL A 152 10.90 10.92 6.00
CA VAL A 152 10.56 11.37 7.35
C VAL A 152 9.29 12.21 7.34
N LEU A 153 9.14 13.16 6.42
CA LEU A 153 7.94 14.00 6.28
C LEU A 153 6.70 13.17 5.95
N ALA A 154 6.79 12.22 5.02
CA ALA A 154 5.67 11.34 4.66
C ALA A 154 5.27 10.42 5.84
N THR A 155 6.25 9.88 6.56
CA THR A 155 6.03 9.08 7.76
C THR A 155 5.38 9.92 8.86
N THR A 156 5.90 11.11 9.14
CA THR A 156 5.38 12.01 10.17
C THR A 156 3.95 12.47 9.85
N SER A 157 3.70 12.82 8.59
CA SER A 157 2.35 13.15 8.08
C SER A 157 1.36 12.02 8.28
N THR A 158 1.84 10.77 8.19
CA THR A 158 1.04 9.59 8.49
C THR A 158 0.58 9.56 9.94
N TRP A 159 1.36 10.10 10.90
CA TRP A 159 1.00 10.13 12.32
C TRP A 159 0.23 11.37 12.74
N ILE A 160 0.47 12.52 12.09
CA ILE A 160 -0.23 13.79 12.36
C ILE A 160 -1.62 13.79 11.74
N ALA A 161 -1.81 13.24 10.52
CA ALA A 161 -3.13 13.15 9.91
C ALA A 161 -4.07 12.39 10.85
N GLY A 162 -5.06 13.11 11.39
CA GLY A 162 -5.97 12.64 12.43
C GLY A 162 -6.63 11.31 12.07
N ARG A 163 -6.99 10.53 13.09
CA ARG A 163 -7.84 9.35 12.87
C ARG A 163 -9.17 9.85 12.33
N VAL A 164 -9.47 9.59 11.06
CA VAL A 164 -10.86 9.58 10.63
C VAL A 164 -11.53 8.49 11.47
N ARG A 165 -12.34 8.87 12.46
CA ARG A 165 -13.24 7.92 13.11
C ARG A 165 -14.19 7.49 12.02
N VAL A 166 -13.93 6.34 11.40
CA VAL A 166 -15.00 5.64 10.70
C VAL A 166 -15.97 5.25 11.81
N PRO A 167 -17.19 5.82 11.86
CA PRO A 167 -18.15 5.40 12.85
C PRO A 167 -18.36 3.91 12.64
N ARG A 168 -18.00 3.08 13.62
CA ARG A 168 -18.59 1.75 13.70
C ARG A 168 -20.03 1.98 14.12
N ALA A 169 -20.89 2.36 13.17
CA ALA A 169 -22.29 2.09 13.32
C ALA A 169 -22.38 0.57 13.47
N ARG A 170 -22.53 0.08 14.71
CA ARG A 170 -23.02 -1.27 14.90
C ARG A 170 -24.37 -1.26 14.17
N PRO A 171 -24.59 -2.13 13.17
CA PRO A 171 -25.91 -2.23 12.58
C PRO A 171 -26.88 -2.55 13.73
N THR A 172 -27.68 -1.56 14.09
CA THR A 172 -28.86 -1.79 14.93
C THR A 172 -29.88 -2.52 14.06
N PRO A 173 -30.77 -3.35 14.65
CA PRO A 173 -31.85 -3.98 13.89
C PRO A 173 -32.63 -2.98 13.02
N ARG A 174 -32.81 -1.75 13.53
CA ARG A 174 -33.41 -0.61 12.80
C ARG A 174 -32.62 -0.17 11.56
N THR A 175 -31.30 -0.11 11.61
CA THR A 175 -30.47 0.29 10.45
C THR A 175 -30.39 -0.82 9.40
N VAL A 176 -30.43 -2.09 9.81
CA VAL A 176 -30.55 -3.24 8.90
C VAL A 176 -31.91 -3.24 8.21
N LEU A 177 -33.01 -3.10 8.97
CA LEU A 177 -34.36 -3.03 8.42
C LEU A 177 -34.53 -1.84 7.46
N ALA A 178 -34.00 -0.66 7.82
CA ALA A 178 -34.05 0.51 6.95
C ALA A 178 -33.19 0.36 5.68
N TRP A 179 -32.11 -0.42 5.73
CA TRP A 179 -31.30 -0.73 4.55
C TRP A 179 -32.02 -1.73 3.64
N LEU A 180 -32.58 -2.81 4.21
CA LEU A 180 -33.37 -3.80 3.49
C LEU A 180 -34.60 -3.18 2.80
N ALA A 181 -35.36 -2.34 3.52
CA ALA A 181 -36.51 -1.62 2.97
C ALA A 181 -36.15 -0.64 1.84
N ARG A 182 -34.88 -0.22 1.75
CA ARG A 182 -34.38 0.64 0.66
C ARG A 182 -33.87 -0.14 -0.55
N ILE A 183 -33.38 -1.36 -0.34
CA ILE A 183 -32.98 -2.26 -1.44
C ILE A 183 -34.18 -2.68 -2.25
N ASP A 184 -35.30 -2.96 -1.59
CA ASP A 184 -36.52 -3.42 -2.24
C ASP A 184 -37.21 -2.34 -3.09
N ARG A 185 -36.90 -1.06 -2.83
CA ARG A 185 -37.51 0.08 -3.53
C ARG A 185 -36.69 0.64 -4.69
N ARG A 186 -35.53 0.06 -5.01
CA ARG A 186 -34.78 0.48 -6.19
C ARG A 186 -35.27 -0.36 -7.38
N PRO A 187 -36.05 0.21 -8.32
CA PRO A 187 -36.36 -0.52 -9.55
C PRO A 187 -35.05 -0.86 -10.23
N TRP A 188 -34.85 -2.14 -10.50
CA TRP A 188 -33.75 -2.64 -11.30
C TRP A 188 -33.75 -1.88 -12.62
N ARG A 189 -32.83 -0.93 -12.76
CA ARG A 189 -32.62 -0.26 -14.05
C ARG A 189 -32.12 -1.34 -15.00
N THR A 190 -32.98 -1.76 -15.90
CA THR A 190 -32.58 -2.58 -17.04
C THR A 190 -31.51 -1.80 -17.83
N PRO A 191 -30.46 -2.47 -18.33
CA PRO A 191 -29.47 -1.82 -19.18
C PRO A 191 -30.19 -1.30 -20.42
N THR A 192 -30.20 0.02 -20.60
CA THR A 192 -30.76 0.65 -21.80
C THR A 192 -29.89 0.26 -22.98
N THR A 193 -30.43 -0.59 -23.87
CA THR A 193 -29.91 -0.81 -25.20
C THR A 193 -29.99 0.50 -25.98
N HIS A 194 -28.87 0.93 -26.54
CA HIS A 194 -28.77 2.06 -27.46
C HIS A 194 -29.66 1.77 -28.67
N ARG A 195 -30.72 2.55 -28.89
CA ARG A 195 -31.45 2.59 -30.15
C ARG A 195 -31.92 4.03 -30.40
N ASP A 196 -31.40 4.59 -31.47
CA ASP A 196 -31.84 5.85 -32.05
C ASP A 196 -33.34 5.79 -32.37
N ASP A 197 -34.06 6.90 -32.16
CA ASP A 197 -34.88 7.49 -33.21
C ASP A 197 -35.45 8.84 -32.79
N ARG A 198 -35.29 9.81 -33.70
CA ARG A 198 -35.84 11.15 -33.61
C ARG A 198 -37.30 11.15 -34.09
N THR A 199 -38.17 11.68 -33.23
CA THR A 199 -39.28 12.59 -33.54
C THR A 199 -40.27 12.23 -34.66
N ALA A 200 -41.44 11.75 -34.25
CA ALA A 200 -42.76 12.09 -34.79
C ALA A 200 -43.73 11.95 -33.59
N GLY A 201 -44.46 12.94 -33.10
CA GLY A 201 -45.42 13.80 -33.78
C GLY A 201 -46.79 13.48 -33.16
N GLN A 202 -47.38 14.40 -32.39
CA GLN A 202 -48.78 14.41 -31.94
C GLN A 202 -49.02 15.76 -31.22
N SER A 203 -49.64 16.76 -31.84
CA SER A 203 -51.07 16.91 -32.18
C SER A 203 -52.01 16.96 -30.96
N THR A 204 -52.30 18.20 -30.56
CA THR A 204 -53.66 18.77 -30.42
C THR A 204 -54.70 18.11 -29.53
N ARG A 205 -55.19 18.90 -28.55
CA ARG A 205 -56.54 19.51 -28.42
C ARG A 205 -57.14 19.32 -27.03
N GLY A 206 -57.32 20.43 -26.33
CA GLY A 206 -58.28 20.59 -25.23
C GLY A 206 -58.96 21.95 -25.44
N ALA A 207 -60.23 21.90 -25.77
CA ALA A 207 -61.08 23.04 -26.13
C ALA A 207 -61.61 23.81 -24.91
N LEU A 208 -62.20 24.98 -25.22
CA LEU A 208 -63.35 25.69 -24.63
C LEU A 208 -62.98 27.19 -24.53
N ASP A 209 -63.39 28.04 -25.50
CA ASP A 209 -64.66 28.82 -25.55
C ASP A 209 -64.98 29.51 -24.21
N GLU A 210 -65.30 30.79 -24.10
CA GLU A 210 -65.93 31.73 -25.03
C GLU A 210 -65.89 33.16 -24.41
N ASN A 211 -66.26 34.16 -25.20
CA ASN A 211 -66.80 35.50 -24.86
C ASN A 211 -65.92 36.77 -24.90
N ALA A 212 -66.17 37.52 -25.99
CA ALA A 212 -66.05 38.96 -26.27
C ALA A 212 -66.94 39.83 -25.32
N PRO A 213 -67.26 41.13 -25.56
CA PRO A 213 -66.92 42.10 -26.63
C PRO A 213 -66.46 43.48 -26.06
N ARG A 214 -66.24 44.61 -26.75
CA ARG A 214 -66.53 45.17 -28.08
C ARG A 214 -65.31 46.00 -28.54
#